data_AF-A0A1I8MJU8-F1
#
_entry.id   AF-A0A1I8MJU8-F1
#
_cell.length_a   1.000
_cell.length_b   1.000
_cell.length_c   1.000
_cell.angle_alpha   90.00
_cell.angle_beta   90.00
_cell.angle_gamma   90.00
#
_symmetry.space_group_name_H-M   'P 1'
#
loop_
_entity.id
_entity.type
_entity.pdbx_description
1 polymer ?
#
loop_
_entity_poly.entity_id
_entity_poly.type
_entity_poly.pdbx_seq_one_letter_code
_entity_poly.pdbx_strand_id
1 'polypeptide(L)'
;MSALTPVQQYYKDKTIFITGATGFMGKVLIEKLLYSCSELKEIIIICRPKRGKCPQSRLEEIWKAPIFQRIKDEKPHALKKVTMFQGDITLEYLGLSDDELKYVAENTNIVFHMAASLKMECPLSESINMNLAGTRRALDVARKMKNLVSFVHLSTTFCNYDHKVLYEQVYEVQQKPEDLMRLAEWMDAKTLDAIRKDLIEPHPNNYTYTKRLTEIYVRNHYETMPVVIARPSIVTCAYKEPLEGWIDNMNGPVGLAIAGGKGVLRSLMCDADAKVENIPVDHATTGLIFIPHYVNQMKTRPAEVPVFNLTLGEDQKTSSRWVVEKSMEFNNEYPLSMPLWYPNCTLTMNKYYHWINVVLFMWLPALLIDCLLTLCGQKRFLMRAHKRLMAGLKVLQFFTTKAWNFKNTKFIELCESLTVEEKAIFPTPLQFDKEEYMFNCCIGARQYVCKEPMSNVARARVNYRIMYFLDRVCKIFLCSWFFYWFSSKLGLGDYVCYINPLHLITPVKQ
;
A
#
# COMPACT_ATOMS: atom_id res chain seq x y z
N MET A 1 30.85 -23.66 8.05
CA MET A 1 29.83 -22.58 7.97
C MET A 1 30.54 -21.37 7.40
N SER A 2 29.96 -20.69 6.40
CA SER A 2 30.50 -19.40 5.94
C SER A 2 30.50 -18.39 7.09
N ALA A 3 31.48 -17.48 7.10
CA ALA A 3 31.50 -16.40 8.09
C ALA A 3 30.22 -15.55 7.95
N LEU A 4 29.66 -15.12 9.09
CA LEU A 4 28.51 -14.20 9.10
C LEU A 4 28.94 -12.82 8.58
N THR A 5 28.09 -12.18 7.78
CA THR A 5 28.31 -10.77 7.41
C THR A 5 28.15 -9.85 8.64
N PRO A 6 28.63 -8.59 8.60
CA PRO A 6 28.46 -7.64 9.69
C PRO A 6 27.03 -7.51 10.21
N VAL A 7 26.02 -7.44 9.32
CA VAL A 7 24.61 -7.41 9.74
C VAL A 7 24.14 -8.71 10.36
N GLN A 8 24.49 -9.86 9.80
CA GLN A 8 24.13 -11.15 10.41
C GLN A 8 24.76 -11.28 11.80
N GLN A 9 26.00 -10.85 11.95
CA GLN A 9 26.71 -10.83 13.23
C GLN A 9 26.08 -9.86 14.23
N TYR A 10 25.52 -8.73 13.78
CA TYR A 10 24.78 -7.82 14.63
C TYR A 10 23.49 -8.45 15.17
N TYR A 11 22.78 -9.27 14.39
CA TYR A 11 21.55 -9.92 14.86
C TYR A 11 21.80 -11.22 15.65
N LYS A 12 23.00 -11.78 15.59
CA LYS A 12 23.36 -13.00 16.32
C LYS A 12 23.07 -12.86 17.81
N ASP A 13 22.42 -13.88 18.37
CA ASP A 13 22.04 -14.00 19.78
C ASP A 13 21.11 -12.88 20.32
N LYS A 14 20.60 -11.99 19.46
CA LYS A 14 19.67 -10.94 19.85
C LYS A 14 18.21 -11.41 19.82
N THR A 15 17.40 -10.88 20.72
CA THR A 15 15.94 -11.02 20.71
C THR A 15 15.28 -9.76 20.13
N ILE A 16 14.34 -9.98 19.22
CA ILE A 16 13.65 -8.92 18.48
C ILE A 16 12.18 -8.89 18.88
N PHE A 17 11.65 -7.73 19.27
CA PHE A 17 10.22 -7.54 19.56
C PHE A 17 9.52 -6.81 18.42
N ILE A 18 8.48 -7.40 17.84
CA ILE A 18 7.77 -6.84 16.70
C ILE A 18 6.30 -6.64 17.01
N THR A 19 5.86 -5.38 16.96
CA THR A 19 4.42 -5.05 16.91
C THR A 19 4.00 -4.92 15.45
N GLY A 20 2.75 -5.31 15.12
CA GLY A 20 2.29 -5.29 13.73
C GLY A 20 2.83 -6.44 12.87
N ALA A 21 3.45 -7.44 13.52
CA ALA A 21 4.04 -8.63 12.90
C ALA A 21 3.10 -9.40 11.96
N THR A 22 1.79 -9.40 12.25
CA THR A 22 0.79 -10.11 11.43
C THR A 22 0.42 -9.38 10.13
N GLY A 23 0.83 -8.12 9.97
CA GLY A 23 0.60 -7.32 8.77
C GLY A 23 1.52 -7.71 7.60
N PHE A 24 1.31 -7.07 6.44
CA PHE A 24 2.07 -7.33 5.22
C PHE A 24 3.59 -7.22 5.42
N MET A 25 4.09 -6.02 5.79
CA MET A 25 5.52 -5.81 6.06
C MET A 25 6.02 -6.65 7.24
N GLY A 26 5.19 -6.83 8.28
CA GLY A 26 5.57 -7.60 9.46
C GLY A 26 5.93 -9.05 9.13
N LYS A 27 5.16 -9.69 8.26
CA LYS A 27 5.44 -11.06 7.84
C LYS A 27 6.70 -11.15 6.99
N VAL A 28 6.94 -10.18 6.10
CA VAL A 28 8.16 -10.12 5.28
C VAL A 28 9.40 -9.90 6.16
N LEU A 29 9.30 -9.03 7.16
CA LEU A 29 10.38 -8.80 8.13
C LEU A 29 10.71 -10.06 8.94
N ILE A 30 9.69 -10.75 9.47
CA ILE A 30 9.88 -12.02 10.19
C ILE A 30 10.56 -13.05 9.29
N GLU A 31 10.02 -13.25 8.09
CA GLU A 31 10.57 -14.19 7.12
C GLU A 31 12.06 -13.88 6.87
N LYS A 32 12.37 -12.63 6.54
CA LYS A 32 13.73 -12.23 6.15
C LYS A 32 14.72 -12.36 7.31
N LEU A 33 14.32 -12.00 8.53
CA LEU A 33 15.14 -12.17 9.73
C LEU A 33 15.39 -13.66 10.01
N LEU A 34 14.37 -14.51 9.93
CA LEU A 34 14.54 -15.95 10.16
C LEU A 34 15.42 -16.61 9.09
N TYR A 35 15.24 -16.22 7.82
CA TYR A 35 15.95 -16.85 6.69
C TYR A 35 17.39 -16.33 6.55
N SER A 36 17.62 -15.02 6.67
CA SER A 36 18.93 -14.40 6.44
C SER A 36 19.70 -14.08 7.71
N CYS A 37 19.05 -13.90 8.87
CA CYS A 37 19.69 -13.67 10.16
C CYS A 37 19.42 -14.84 11.12
N SER A 38 19.54 -16.07 10.63
CA SER A 38 19.11 -17.28 11.35
C SER A 38 19.80 -17.51 12.69
N GLU A 39 20.94 -16.87 12.96
CA GLU A 39 21.67 -16.94 14.25
C GLU A 39 21.08 -16.02 15.34
N LEU A 40 19.99 -15.28 15.06
CA LEU A 40 19.24 -14.57 16.11
C LEU A 40 18.71 -15.54 17.18
N LYS A 41 18.50 -15.04 18.39
CA LYS A 41 18.00 -15.85 19.51
C LYS A 41 16.51 -16.13 19.37
N GLU A 42 15.71 -15.07 19.24
CA GLU A 42 14.25 -15.15 19.26
C GLU A 42 13.61 -13.93 18.58
N ILE A 43 12.44 -14.11 17.97
CA ILE A 43 11.53 -13.04 17.56
C ILE A 43 10.25 -13.15 18.40
N ILE A 44 10.04 -12.18 19.28
CA ILE A 44 8.82 -12.04 20.06
C ILE A 44 7.84 -11.16 19.30
N ILE A 45 6.61 -11.62 19.14
CA ILE A 45 5.55 -10.87 18.47
C ILE A 45 4.29 -10.82 19.32
N ILE A 46 3.52 -9.73 19.18
CA ILE A 46 2.18 -9.64 19.77
C ILE A 46 1.11 -9.74 18.69
N CYS A 47 -0.01 -10.38 19.03
CA CYS A 47 -1.18 -10.40 18.16
C CYS A 47 -2.47 -10.11 18.92
N ARG A 48 -3.38 -9.40 18.27
CA ARG A 48 -4.70 -9.10 18.83
C ARG A 48 -5.52 -10.39 18.98
N PRO A 49 -6.31 -10.51 20.07
CA PRO A 49 -7.25 -11.61 20.24
C PRO A 49 -8.19 -11.73 19.04
N LYS A 50 -8.50 -12.95 18.61
CA LYS A 50 -9.50 -13.22 17.57
C LYS A 50 -10.35 -14.40 18.01
N ARG A 51 -11.67 -14.14 18.13
CA ARG A 51 -12.73 -15.05 18.63
C ARG A 51 -12.32 -16.54 18.60
N GLY A 52 -11.91 -17.06 19.76
CA GLY A 52 -11.64 -18.48 19.99
C GLY A 52 -10.28 -19.02 19.52
N LYS A 53 -9.35 -18.19 19.04
CA LYS A 53 -8.00 -18.65 18.63
C LYS A 53 -6.94 -18.24 19.65
N CYS A 54 -6.19 -19.21 20.13
CA CYS A 54 -4.96 -18.96 20.90
C CYS A 54 -3.85 -18.37 20.01
N PRO A 55 -2.84 -17.71 20.59
CA PRO A 55 -1.67 -17.20 19.87
C PRO A 55 -1.00 -18.26 18.99
N GLN A 56 -0.84 -19.49 19.47
CA GLN A 56 -0.19 -20.57 18.71
C GLN A 56 -0.94 -20.90 17.42
N SER A 57 -2.27 -21.03 17.48
CA SER A 57 -3.10 -21.25 16.28
C SER A 57 -2.98 -20.08 15.30
N ARG A 58 -2.89 -18.83 15.79
CA ARG A 58 -2.67 -17.64 14.95
C ARG A 58 -1.29 -17.66 14.28
N LEU A 59 -0.27 -18.14 14.98
CA LEU A 59 1.08 -18.28 14.45
C LEU A 59 1.12 -19.33 13.33
N GLU A 60 0.47 -20.48 13.52
CA GLU A 60 0.33 -21.50 12.47
C GLU A 60 -0.37 -20.97 11.21
N GLU A 61 -1.34 -20.08 11.34
CA GLU A 61 -1.97 -19.42 10.19
C GLU A 61 -1.01 -18.51 9.41
N ILE A 62 -0.08 -17.84 10.11
CA ILE A 62 0.95 -17.02 9.46
C ILE A 62 1.85 -17.93 8.62
N TRP A 63 2.23 -19.09 9.15
CA TRP A 63 3.06 -20.07 8.45
C TRP A 63 2.41 -20.65 7.20
N LYS A 64 1.07 -20.59 7.06
CA LYS A 64 0.38 -21.00 5.83
C LYS A 64 0.61 -20.04 4.66
N ALA A 65 1.12 -18.83 4.89
CA ALA A 65 1.44 -17.91 3.81
C ALA A 65 2.61 -18.48 2.97
N PRO A 66 2.54 -18.38 1.63
CA PRO A 66 3.50 -19.03 0.73
C PRO A 66 4.93 -18.51 0.90
N ILE A 67 5.10 -17.30 1.42
CA ILE A 67 6.42 -16.70 1.70
C ILE A 67 7.26 -17.47 2.71
N PHE A 68 6.63 -18.24 3.61
CA PHE A 68 7.35 -19.05 4.59
C PHE A 68 7.73 -20.42 4.04
N GLN A 69 7.35 -20.75 2.80
CA GLN A 69 7.60 -22.07 2.23
C GLN A 69 9.10 -22.37 2.13
N ARG A 70 9.91 -21.43 1.66
CA ARG A 70 11.38 -21.60 1.61
C ARG A 70 12.00 -21.87 2.98
N ILE A 71 11.50 -21.24 4.05
CA ILE A 71 11.97 -21.53 5.41
C ILE A 71 11.58 -22.94 5.83
N LYS A 72 10.38 -23.41 5.51
CA LYS A 72 9.96 -24.79 5.85
C LYS A 72 10.81 -25.83 5.13
N ASP A 73 11.17 -25.55 3.88
CA ASP A 73 11.91 -26.48 3.04
C ASP A 73 13.40 -26.51 3.42
N GLU A 74 14.00 -25.36 3.71
CA GLU A 74 15.46 -25.25 3.91
C GLU A 74 15.89 -25.08 5.37
N LYS A 75 15.08 -24.40 6.19
CA LYS A 75 15.42 -23.98 7.57
C LYS A 75 14.25 -24.13 8.56
N PRO A 76 13.57 -25.29 8.66
CA PRO A 76 12.33 -25.43 9.43
C PRO A 76 12.52 -25.13 10.93
N HIS A 77 13.72 -25.33 11.47
CA HIS A 77 14.06 -25.02 12.86
C HIS A 77 13.95 -23.52 13.18
N ALA A 78 14.13 -22.62 12.20
CA ALA A 78 14.05 -21.18 12.41
C ALA A 78 12.64 -20.74 12.83
N LEU A 79 11.58 -21.42 12.37
CA LEU A 79 10.20 -21.11 12.77
C LEU A 79 9.95 -21.28 14.27
N LYS A 80 10.73 -22.15 14.94
CA LYS A 80 10.64 -22.35 16.40
C LYS A 80 11.20 -21.19 17.20
N LYS A 81 11.90 -20.24 16.56
CA LYS A 81 12.44 -19.03 17.19
C LYS A 81 11.42 -17.91 17.32
N VAL A 82 10.15 -18.14 16.95
CA VAL A 82 9.10 -17.13 17.05
C VAL A 82 8.16 -17.44 18.19
N THR A 83 8.12 -16.53 19.16
CA THR A 83 7.19 -16.58 20.30
C THR A 83 6.10 -15.55 20.09
N MET A 84 4.84 -15.98 20.19
CA MET A 84 3.68 -15.11 20.04
C MET A 84 2.96 -14.96 21.38
N PHE A 85 2.86 -13.72 21.86
CA PHE A 85 2.00 -13.34 22.97
C PHE A 85 0.69 -12.75 22.49
N GLN A 86 -0.33 -12.86 23.32
CA GLN A 86 -1.57 -12.13 23.11
C GLN A 86 -1.35 -10.67 23.52
N GLY A 87 -1.70 -9.72 22.65
CA GLY A 87 -1.51 -8.31 22.96
C GLY A 87 -2.22 -7.37 21.99
N ASP A 88 -2.53 -6.17 22.47
CA ASP A 88 -3.16 -5.10 21.71
C ASP A 88 -2.51 -3.76 22.07
N ILE A 89 -2.05 -3.03 21.06
CA ILE A 89 -1.43 -1.71 21.24
C ILE A 89 -2.38 -0.66 21.82
N THR A 90 -3.68 -0.94 21.84
CA THR A 90 -4.70 -0.09 22.44
C THR A 90 -4.80 -0.23 23.96
N LEU A 91 -4.13 -1.24 24.54
CA LEU A 91 -4.13 -1.54 25.97
C LEU A 91 -2.79 -1.14 26.60
N GLU A 92 -2.83 -0.67 27.84
CA GLU A 92 -1.62 -0.40 28.63
C GLU A 92 -0.69 -1.62 28.66
N TYR A 93 0.61 -1.35 28.61
CA TYR A 93 1.66 -2.37 28.46
C TYR A 93 1.41 -3.37 27.32
N LEU A 94 0.71 -2.93 26.27
CA LEU A 94 0.34 -3.71 25.09
C LEU A 94 -0.56 -4.92 25.40
N GLY A 95 -1.21 -4.93 26.58
CA GLY A 95 -2.05 -6.03 27.03
C GLY A 95 -1.30 -7.32 27.37
N LEU A 96 0.02 -7.24 27.59
CA LEU A 96 0.83 -8.34 28.10
C LEU A 96 0.50 -8.59 29.57
N SER A 97 0.51 -9.85 29.98
CA SER A 97 0.54 -10.23 31.41
C SER A 97 1.85 -9.78 32.07
N ASP A 98 1.89 -9.75 33.41
CA ASP A 98 3.09 -9.33 34.15
C ASP A 98 4.31 -10.21 33.83
N ASP A 99 4.12 -11.53 33.71
CA ASP A 99 5.19 -12.47 33.36
C ASP A 99 5.69 -12.29 31.93
N GLU A 100 4.78 -12.08 30.97
CA GLU A 100 5.15 -11.81 29.58
C GLU A 100 5.86 -10.45 29.44
N LEU A 101 5.37 -9.41 30.14
CA LEU A 101 5.99 -8.10 30.17
C LEU A 101 7.40 -8.16 30.76
N LYS A 102 7.58 -8.91 31.86
CA LYS A 102 8.90 -9.17 32.45
C LYS A 102 9.81 -9.88 31.46
N TYR A 103 9.33 -10.94 30.81
CA TYR A 103 10.10 -11.68 29.80
C TYR A 103 10.56 -10.77 28.65
N VAL A 104 9.63 -9.96 28.10
CA VAL A 104 9.91 -8.99 27.04
C VAL A 104 10.95 -7.96 27.50
N ALA A 105 10.80 -7.41 28.70
CA ALA A 105 11.70 -6.42 29.27
C ALA A 105 13.12 -6.97 29.53
N GLU A 106 13.25 -8.23 29.91
CA GLU A 106 14.56 -8.82 30.24
C GLU A 106 15.33 -9.29 29.00
N ASN A 107 14.62 -9.76 27.97
CA ASN A 107 15.25 -10.44 26.84
C ASN A 107 15.40 -9.57 25.59
N THR A 108 14.56 -8.56 25.37
CA THR A 108 14.52 -7.84 24.09
C THR A 108 15.71 -6.89 23.89
N ASN A 109 16.29 -6.92 22.69
CA ASN A 109 17.35 -6.01 22.26
C ASN A 109 16.89 -4.98 21.22
N ILE A 110 16.02 -5.39 20.29
CA ILE A 110 15.60 -4.55 19.15
C ILE A 110 14.09 -4.55 19.07
N VAL A 111 13.49 -3.37 18.92
CA VAL A 111 12.05 -3.22 18.72
C VAL A 111 11.76 -2.71 17.32
N PHE A 112 10.88 -3.41 16.60
CA PHE A 112 10.24 -2.89 15.39
C PHE A 112 8.78 -2.56 15.69
N HIS A 113 8.51 -1.26 15.87
CA HIS A 113 7.15 -0.78 16.11
C HIS A 113 6.45 -0.44 14.78
N MET A 114 5.72 -1.41 14.23
CA MET A 114 5.02 -1.29 12.94
C MET A 114 3.50 -1.34 13.06
N ALA A 115 2.95 -1.52 14.26
CA ALA A 115 1.51 -1.57 14.46
C ALA A 115 0.90 -0.17 14.28
N ALA A 116 -0.07 -0.06 13.36
CA ALA A 116 -0.85 1.15 13.13
C ALA A 116 -2.18 0.79 12.45
N SER A 117 -3.18 1.66 12.56
CA SER A 117 -4.35 1.63 11.70
C SER A 117 -4.03 2.32 10.37
N LEU A 118 -4.13 1.56 9.28
CA LEU A 118 -4.07 2.09 7.91
C LEU A 118 -5.45 2.50 7.38
N LYS A 119 -6.51 2.36 8.20
CA LYS A 119 -7.86 2.71 7.79
C LYS A 119 -7.98 4.23 7.77
N MET A 120 -7.99 4.82 6.58
CA MET A 120 -8.09 6.28 6.43
C MET A 120 -9.48 6.84 6.81
N GLU A 121 -10.48 5.99 6.99
CA GLU A 121 -11.88 6.33 7.30
C GLU A 121 -12.27 6.10 8.77
N CYS A 122 -11.37 5.61 9.64
CA CYS A 122 -11.75 5.40 11.05
C CYS A 122 -11.89 6.75 11.79
N PRO A 123 -12.75 6.82 12.82
CA PRO A 123 -12.90 8.01 13.66
C PRO A 123 -11.56 8.55 14.16
N LEU A 124 -11.48 9.86 14.41
CA LEU A 124 -10.23 10.48 14.82
C LEU A 124 -9.73 9.93 16.17
N SER A 125 -10.63 9.69 17.13
CA SER A 125 -10.31 9.06 18.42
C SER A 125 -9.64 7.69 18.26
N GLU A 126 -10.17 6.83 17.38
CA GLU A 126 -9.57 5.51 17.10
C GLU A 126 -8.18 5.65 16.47
N SER A 127 -8.02 6.60 15.53
CA SER A 127 -6.73 6.88 14.90
C SER A 127 -5.69 7.35 15.93
N ILE A 128 -6.07 8.26 16.83
CA ILE A 128 -5.20 8.75 17.91
C ILE A 128 -4.84 7.61 18.86
N ASN A 129 -5.83 6.84 19.30
CA ASN A 129 -5.60 5.75 20.24
C ASN A 129 -4.67 4.68 19.65
N MET A 130 -4.85 4.31 18.38
CA MET A 130 -4.03 3.28 17.74
C MET A 130 -2.65 3.77 17.33
N ASN A 131 -2.55 4.93 16.67
CA ASN A 131 -1.30 5.36 16.02
C ASN A 131 -0.41 6.21 16.93
N LEU A 132 -1.00 6.98 17.84
CA LEU A 132 -0.26 7.88 18.72
C LEU A 132 -0.15 7.31 20.13
N ALA A 133 -1.27 7.09 20.83
CA ALA A 133 -1.25 6.50 22.16
C ALA A 133 -0.72 5.05 22.14
N GLY A 134 -0.97 4.30 21.06
CA GLY A 134 -0.39 2.97 20.87
C GLY A 134 1.15 2.99 20.76
N THR A 135 1.71 4.03 20.13
CA THR A 135 3.16 4.24 20.12
C THR A 135 3.68 4.67 21.48
N ARG A 136 2.96 5.53 22.22
CA ARG A 136 3.28 5.80 23.63
C ARG A 136 3.41 4.51 24.42
N ARG A 137 2.41 3.64 24.39
CA ARG A 137 2.42 2.37 25.14
C ARG A 137 3.52 1.42 24.70
N ALA A 138 3.87 1.40 23.41
CA ALA A 138 5.01 0.64 22.91
C ALA A 138 6.35 1.19 23.44
N LEU A 139 6.50 2.51 23.51
CA LEU A 139 7.66 3.16 24.13
C LEU A 139 7.70 2.88 25.64
N ASP A 140 6.56 2.90 26.33
CA ASP A 140 6.47 2.59 27.77
C ASP A 140 6.96 1.18 28.09
N VAL A 141 6.61 0.18 27.26
CA VAL A 141 7.17 -1.18 27.36
C VAL A 141 8.65 -1.19 27.01
N ALA A 142 9.06 -0.52 25.94
CA ALA A 142 10.46 -0.48 25.51
C ALA A 142 11.39 0.19 26.53
N ARG A 143 10.92 1.19 27.30
CA ARG A 143 11.69 1.79 28.41
C ARG A 143 12.03 0.80 29.52
N LYS A 144 11.24 -0.27 29.68
CA LYS A 144 11.54 -1.33 30.65
C LYS A 144 12.59 -2.32 30.14
N MET A 145 12.95 -2.28 28.86
CA MET A 145 13.88 -3.24 28.26
C MET A 145 15.32 -2.97 28.68
N LYS A 146 15.92 -3.91 29.40
CA LYS A 146 17.27 -3.74 30.02
C LYS A 146 18.40 -3.65 28.99
N ASN A 147 18.23 -4.30 27.83
CA ASN A 147 19.27 -4.46 26.82
C ASN A 147 18.88 -3.85 25.46
N LEU A 148 18.00 -2.84 25.47
CA LEU A 148 17.51 -2.19 24.25
C LEU A 148 18.66 -1.44 23.55
N VAL A 149 18.95 -1.84 22.32
CA VAL A 149 19.94 -1.17 21.45
C VAL A 149 19.29 -0.40 20.31
N SER A 150 18.01 -0.64 20.00
CA SER A 150 17.30 0.12 18.96
C SER A 150 15.78 -0.02 19.08
N PHE A 151 15.07 1.09 18.92
CA PHE A 151 13.63 1.14 18.74
C PHE A 151 13.31 1.80 17.39
N VAL A 152 12.92 1.00 16.40
CA VAL A 152 12.57 1.48 15.06
C VAL A 152 11.07 1.74 15.00
N HIS A 153 10.68 3.00 14.86
CA HIS A 153 9.32 3.41 14.60
C HIS A 153 9.04 3.44 13.09
N LEU A 154 8.07 2.66 12.63
CA LEU A 154 7.62 2.70 11.23
C LEU A 154 6.56 3.80 11.06
N SER A 155 6.96 4.87 10.40
CA SER A 155 6.09 5.98 9.98
C SER A 155 5.73 5.85 8.50
N THR A 156 5.65 6.95 7.76
CA THR A 156 5.35 7.00 6.33
C THR A 156 5.88 8.32 5.75
N THR A 157 6.33 8.34 4.50
CA THR A 157 6.72 9.59 3.83
C THR A 157 5.54 10.56 3.64
N PHE A 158 4.30 10.08 3.71
CA PHE A 158 3.11 10.92 3.54
C PHE A 158 2.67 11.66 4.82
N CYS A 159 3.39 11.50 5.94
CA CYS A 159 3.04 12.17 7.21
C CYS A 159 3.25 13.69 7.14
N ASN A 160 4.14 14.18 6.27
CA ASN A 160 4.49 15.58 6.09
C ASN A 160 4.19 16.04 4.64
N TYR A 161 3.00 15.71 4.14
CA TYR A 161 2.61 15.90 2.73
C TYR A 161 2.48 17.37 2.30
N ASP A 162 2.39 18.31 3.23
CA ASP A 162 2.39 19.75 2.99
C ASP A 162 3.75 20.25 2.49
N HIS A 163 4.82 19.50 2.77
CA HIS A 163 6.14 19.74 2.20
C HIS A 163 6.24 19.08 0.82
N LYS A 164 6.38 19.89 -0.25
CA LYS A 164 6.64 19.37 -1.61
C LYS A 164 7.94 18.56 -1.69
N VAL A 165 8.94 18.96 -0.91
CA VAL A 165 10.22 18.25 -0.77
C VAL A 165 10.34 17.79 0.69
N LEU A 166 10.41 16.49 0.91
CA LEU A 166 10.53 15.90 2.24
C LEU A 166 11.95 15.39 2.47
N TYR A 167 12.67 16.04 3.39
CA TYR A 167 13.96 15.60 3.89
C TYR A 167 13.85 14.60 5.04
N GLU A 168 14.95 13.89 5.29
CA GLU A 168 15.12 12.88 6.35
C GLU A 168 15.40 13.52 7.72
N GLN A 169 14.42 14.29 8.19
CA GLN A 169 14.37 14.96 9.49
C GLN A 169 12.94 14.97 10.02
N VAL A 170 12.76 15.19 11.33
CA VAL A 170 11.45 15.44 11.93
C VAL A 170 11.10 16.91 11.79
N TYR A 171 9.86 17.20 11.39
CA TYR A 171 9.39 18.58 11.22
C TYR A 171 8.62 19.01 12.46
N GLU A 172 8.95 20.21 12.97
CA GLU A 172 8.22 20.80 14.08
C GLU A 172 6.81 21.21 13.66
N VAL A 173 5.86 21.04 14.58
CA VAL A 173 4.50 21.58 14.47
C VAL A 173 4.09 22.22 15.79
N GLN A 174 3.10 23.11 15.74
CA GLN A 174 2.62 23.81 16.94
C GLN A 174 1.89 22.87 17.90
N GLN A 175 1.21 21.85 17.38
CA GLN A 175 0.43 20.91 18.18
C GLN A 175 1.33 19.95 18.95
N LYS A 176 1.09 19.82 20.26
CA LYS A 176 1.77 18.82 21.09
C LYS A 176 1.05 17.48 20.99
N PRO A 177 1.75 16.36 20.73
CA PRO A 177 1.11 15.04 20.64
C PRO A 177 0.33 14.66 21.91
N GLU A 178 0.82 15.08 23.07
CA GLU A 178 0.19 14.83 24.37
C GLU A 178 -1.16 15.52 24.52
N ASP A 179 -1.30 16.73 23.98
CA ASP A 179 -2.55 17.48 24.02
C ASP A 179 -3.64 16.77 23.21
N LEU A 180 -3.26 16.19 22.06
CA LEU A 180 -4.16 15.42 21.23
C LEU A 180 -4.58 14.09 21.88
N MET A 181 -3.65 13.42 22.57
CA MET A 181 -3.97 12.22 23.36
C MET A 181 -4.97 12.55 24.46
N ARG A 182 -4.73 13.60 25.25
CA ARG A 182 -5.68 14.05 26.28
C ARG A 182 -7.03 14.37 25.67
N LEU A 183 -7.06 15.09 24.54
CA LEU A 183 -8.29 15.44 23.84
C LEU A 183 -9.11 14.20 23.47
N ALA A 184 -8.48 13.15 22.95
CA ALA A 184 -9.15 11.90 22.61
C ALA A 184 -9.58 11.06 23.84
N GLU A 185 -9.00 11.28 25.01
CA GLU A 185 -9.35 10.57 26.25
C GLU A 185 -10.63 11.12 26.89
N TRP A 186 -10.80 12.44 26.95
CA TRP A 186 -11.95 13.05 27.65
C TRP A 186 -13.14 13.38 26.74
N MET A 187 -12.90 13.62 25.44
CA MET A 187 -13.95 14.00 24.50
C MET A 187 -14.60 12.77 23.87
N ASP A 188 -15.93 12.76 23.76
CA ASP A 188 -16.62 11.69 23.07
C ASP A 188 -16.35 11.71 21.56
N ALA A 189 -16.44 10.54 20.92
CA ALA A 189 -16.08 10.39 19.51
C ALA A 189 -16.88 11.30 18.56
N LYS A 190 -18.15 11.58 18.87
CA LYS A 190 -19.01 12.41 18.02
C LYS A 190 -18.57 13.88 18.08
N THR A 191 -18.27 14.38 19.28
CA THR A 191 -17.78 15.75 19.46
C THR A 191 -16.40 15.93 18.83
N LEU A 192 -15.50 14.95 18.99
CA LEU A 192 -14.18 14.99 18.36
C LEU A 192 -14.29 14.97 16.82
N ASP A 193 -15.14 14.11 16.27
CA ASP A 193 -15.35 14.08 14.82
C ASP A 193 -16.01 15.36 14.28
N ALA A 194 -16.74 16.12 15.10
CA ALA A 194 -17.32 17.42 14.70
C ALA A 194 -16.25 18.50 14.51
N ILE A 195 -15.21 18.53 15.35
CA ILE A 195 -14.07 19.48 15.25
C ILE A 195 -12.89 18.93 14.43
N ARG A 196 -12.95 17.65 14.04
CA ARG A 196 -11.88 16.93 13.33
C ARG A 196 -11.31 17.70 12.16
N LYS A 197 -12.17 18.30 11.33
CA LYS A 197 -11.74 18.97 10.09
C LYS A 197 -10.72 20.07 10.41
N ASP A 198 -11.03 20.91 11.38
CA ASP A 198 -10.18 22.04 11.77
C ASP A 198 -8.92 21.55 12.51
N LEU A 199 -9.03 20.45 13.26
CA LEU A 199 -7.92 19.89 14.02
C LEU A 199 -6.85 19.23 13.15
N ILE A 200 -7.28 18.52 12.10
CA ILE A 200 -6.36 17.82 11.20
C ILE A 200 -5.90 18.69 10.04
N GLU A 201 -6.52 19.83 9.75
CA GLU A 201 -6.14 20.69 8.62
C GLU A 201 -4.62 21.03 8.70
N PRO A 202 -3.86 20.87 7.60
CA PRO A 202 -4.30 20.65 6.22
C PRO A 202 -4.42 19.17 5.78
N HIS A 203 -4.33 18.21 6.71
CA HIS A 203 -4.16 16.79 6.38
C HIS A 203 -5.35 16.20 5.63
N PRO A 204 -5.10 15.37 4.60
CA PRO A 204 -6.19 14.74 3.84
C PRO A 204 -6.94 13.67 4.65
N ASN A 205 -6.32 13.11 5.69
CA ASN A 205 -6.87 12.02 6.48
C ASN A 205 -6.21 11.93 7.87
N ASN A 206 -6.85 11.18 8.76
CA ASN A 206 -6.40 10.99 10.15
C ASN A 206 -5.07 10.25 10.22
N TYR A 207 -4.79 9.37 9.27
CA TYR A 207 -3.58 8.56 9.24
C TYR A 207 -2.33 9.43 9.10
N THR A 208 -2.29 10.32 8.11
CA THR A 208 -1.14 11.21 7.90
C THR A 208 -0.92 12.16 9.08
N TYR A 209 -2.01 12.68 9.66
CA TYR A 209 -1.97 13.59 10.81
C TYR A 209 -1.42 12.91 12.05
N THR A 210 -1.98 11.75 12.42
CA THR A 210 -1.53 11.00 13.59
C THR A 210 -0.09 10.53 13.43
N LYS A 211 0.34 10.09 12.24
CA LYS A 211 1.73 9.71 11.98
C LYS A 211 2.70 10.88 12.14
N ARG A 212 2.34 12.09 11.73
CA ARG A 212 3.18 13.29 11.94
C ARG A 212 3.43 13.52 13.43
N LEU A 213 2.37 13.53 14.23
CA LEU A 213 2.47 13.75 15.67
C LEU A 213 3.18 12.60 16.40
N THR A 214 3.01 11.37 15.92
CA THR A 214 3.75 10.24 16.48
C THR A 214 5.25 10.38 16.28
N GLU A 215 5.73 10.94 15.16
CA GLU A 215 7.16 11.18 14.97
C GLU A 215 7.73 12.19 15.96
N ILE A 216 7.00 13.26 16.24
CA ILE A 216 7.34 14.25 17.26
C ILE A 216 7.41 13.58 18.64
N TYR A 217 6.42 12.75 18.96
CA TYR A 217 6.40 12.01 20.22
C TYR A 217 7.60 11.05 20.33
N VAL A 218 7.94 10.32 19.26
CA VAL A 218 9.12 9.43 19.23
C VAL A 218 10.41 10.24 19.37
N ARG A 219 10.56 11.34 18.64
CA ARG A 219 11.73 12.25 18.73
C ARG A 219 11.93 12.76 20.16
N ASN A 220 10.87 13.12 20.87
CA ASN A 220 10.97 13.60 22.26
C ASN A 220 11.59 12.58 23.23
N HIS A 221 11.69 11.30 22.83
CA HIS A 221 12.36 10.25 23.59
C HIS A 221 13.79 9.98 23.14
N TYR A 222 14.31 10.70 22.14
CA TYR A 222 15.63 10.46 21.58
C TYR A 222 16.76 10.71 22.57
N GLU A 223 16.62 11.61 23.52
CA GLU A 223 17.66 11.83 24.53
C GLU A 223 17.83 10.61 25.48
N THR A 224 16.75 9.86 25.72
CA THR A 224 16.72 8.80 26.74
C THR A 224 16.64 7.39 26.16
N MET A 225 16.33 7.24 24.87
CA MET A 225 16.12 5.95 24.21
C MET A 225 16.79 5.90 22.84
N PRO A 226 17.24 4.73 22.34
CA PRO A 226 17.83 4.57 21.01
C PRO A 226 16.75 4.48 19.92
N VAL A 227 15.92 5.52 19.82
CA VAL A 227 14.82 5.57 18.83
C VAL A 227 15.31 5.99 17.46
N VAL A 228 14.71 5.42 16.42
CA VAL A 228 14.95 5.74 15.00
C VAL A 228 13.62 5.73 14.27
N ILE A 229 13.46 6.60 13.27
CA ILE A 229 12.23 6.69 12.46
C ILE A 229 12.51 6.18 11.04
N ALA A 230 11.72 5.21 10.59
CA ALA A 230 11.75 4.71 9.22
C ALA A 230 10.43 5.06 8.52
N ARG A 231 10.50 5.78 7.39
CA ARG A 231 9.37 6.26 6.60
C ARG A 231 9.33 5.56 5.25
N PRO A 232 8.62 4.43 5.11
CA PRO A 232 8.35 3.89 3.79
C PRO A 232 7.43 4.81 2.98
N SER A 233 7.64 4.82 1.66
CA SER A 233 6.64 5.26 0.69
C SER A 233 5.54 4.18 0.54
N ILE A 234 4.75 4.19 -0.53
CA ILE A 234 3.70 3.18 -0.70
C ILE A 234 4.35 1.80 -0.93
N VAL A 235 4.23 0.91 0.05
CA VAL A 235 4.83 -0.42 -0.05
C VAL A 235 4.00 -1.31 -0.98
N THR A 236 4.64 -1.83 -2.02
CA THR A 236 4.03 -2.68 -3.05
C THR A 236 4.63 -4.10 -3.02
N CYS A 237 4.35 -4.91 -4.05
CA CYS A 237 4.77 -6.31 -4.11
C CYS A 237 6.28 -6.47 -3.90
N ALA A 238 6.69 -7.66 -3.45
CA ALA A 238 8.10 -8.04 -3.41
C ALA A 238 8.72 -8.02 -4.81
N TYR A 239 9.94 -7.50 -4.93
CA TYR A 239 10.69 -7.60 -6.18
C TYR A 239 11.26 -9.02 -6.34
N LYS A 240 12.07 -9.45 -5.36
CA LYS A 240 12.73 -10.76 -5.34
C LYS A 240 12.31 -11.62 -4.17
N GLU A 241 12.26 -11.04 -2.97
CA GLU A 241 12.13 -11.82 -1.74
C GLU A 241 10.92 -11.41 -0.89
N PRO A 242 10.40 -12.30 -0.04
CA PRO A 242 10.70 -13.74 0.08
C PRO A 242 10.13 -14.59 -1.06
N LEU A 243 9.28 -14.00 -1.88
CA LEU A 243 8.66 -14.63 -3.03
C LEU A 243 8.33 -13.53 -4.04
N GLU A 244 8.82 -13.67 -5.28
CA GLU A 244 8.66 -12.65 -6.33
C GLU A 244 7.18 -12.27 -6.54
N GLY A 245 6.90 -10.98 -6.68
CA GLY A 245 5.55 -10.47 -6.89
C GLY A 245 4.61 -10.64 -5.68
N TRP A 246 5.08 -11.16 -4.54
CA TRP A 246 4.20 -11.46 -3.43
C TRP A 246 3.57 -10.21 -2.81
N ILE A 247 2.24 -10.28 -2.66
CA ILE A 247 1.41 -9.31 -1.95
C ILE A 247 0.12 -9.99 -1.49
N ASP A 248 -0.40 -9.59 -0.35
CA ASP A 248 -1.56 -10.24 0.29
C ASP A 248 -2.74 -9.32 0.56
N ASN A 249 -2.68 -8.09 0.06
CA ASN A 249 -3.68 -7.06 0.28
C ASN A 249 -3.99 -6.29 -1.01
N MET A 250 -5.10 -5.56 -1.00
CA MET A 250 -5.58 -4.73 -2.11
C MET A 250 -5.40 -3.24 -1.84
N ASN A 251 -4.45 -2.86 -0.99
CA ASN A 251 -4.34 -1.47 -0.55
C ASN A 251 -3.77 -0.59 -1.67
N GLY A 252 -4.32 0.62 -1.80
CA GLY A 252 -3.80 1.67 -2.67
C GLY A 252 -3.63 1.24 -4.15
N PRO A 253 -2.42 1.30 -4.72
CA PRO A 253 -2.17 1.01 -6.14
C PRO A 253 -2.61 -0.37 -6.61
N VAL A 254 -2.48 -1.40 -5.77
CA VAL A 254 -2.81 -2.79 -6.16
C VAL A 254 -4.32 -2.95 -6.35
N GLY A 255 -5.12 -2.33 -5.47
CA GLY A 255 -6.57 -2.29 -5.63
C GLY A 255 -7.00 -1.55 -6.91
N LEU A 256 -6.32 -0.44 -7.24
CA LEU A 256 -6.56 0.32 -8.48
C LEU A 256 -6.19 -0.49 -9.73
N ALA A 257 -5.04 -1.16 -9.72
CA ALA A 257 -4.60 -2.02 -10.81
C ALA A 257 -5.57 -3.18 -11.06
N ILE A 258 -6.05 -3.85 -10.00
CA ILE A 258 -7.04 -4.93 -10.11
C ILE A 258 -8.40 -4.38 -10.61
N ALA A 259 -8.84 -3.23 -10.09
CA ALA A 259 -10.10 -2.61 -10.52
C ALA A 259 -10.05 -2.19 -12.01
N GLY A 260 -8.91 -1.65 -12.46
CA GLY A 260 -8.66 -1.34 -13.87
C GLY A 260 -8.59 -2.60 -14.73
N GLY A 261 -7.82 -3.61 -14.29
CA GLY A 261 -7.62 -4.88 -14.99
C GLY A 261 -8.88 -5.76 -15.09
N LYS A 262 -9.86 -5.58 -14.18
CA LYS A 262 -11.21 -6.19 -14.30
C LYS A 262 -12.20 -5.31 -15.06
N GLY A 263 -11.78 -4.15 -15.56
CA GLY A 263 -12.62 -3.21 -16.30
C GLY A 263 -13.65 -2.47 -15.46
N VAL A 264 -13.57 -2.54 -14.12
CA VAL A 264 -14.48 -1.87 -13.19
C VAL A 264 -14.16 -0.38 -13.09
N LEU A 265 -12.87 -0.05 -13.07
CA LEU A 265 -12.40 1.33 -13.09
C LEU A 265 -12.19 1.79 -14.54
N ARG A 266 -12.90 2.85 -14.95
CA ARG A 266 -12.88 3.38 -16.32
C ARG A 266 -12.13 4.70 -16.44
N SER A 267 -12.16 5.51 -15.40
CA SER A 267 -11.44 6.76 -15.34
C SER A 267 -10.88 6.98 -13.95
N LEU A 268 -9.64 7.46 -13.88
CA LEU A 268 -8.95 7.79 -12.65
C LEU A 268 -8.49 9.24 -12.71
N MET A 269 -8.86 10.03 -11.69
CA MET A 269 -8.26 11.34 -11.50
C MET A 269 -6.81 11.19 -11.04
N CYS A 270 -5.88 11.46 -11.93
CA CYS A 270 -4.47 11.22 -11.70
C CYS A 270 -3.61 12.12 -12.59
N ASP A 271 -2.54 12.64 -12.01
CA ASP A 271 -1.46 13.22 -12.78
C ASP A 271 -0.65 12.08 -13.42
N ALA A 272 -0.80 11.94 -14.73
CA ALA A 272 -0.21 10.83 -15.49
C ALA A 272 1.32 10.92 -15.53
N ASP A 273 1.88 12.12 -15.44
CA ASP A 273 3.31 12.36 -15.60
C ASP A 273 4.03 12.49 -14.24
N ALA A 274 3.27 12.60 -13.15
CA ALA A 274 3.79 12.50 -11.80
C ALA A 274 4.45 11.13 -11.54
N LYS A 275 5.62 11.17 -10.91
CA LYS A 275 6.35 9.99 -10.45
C LYS A 275 5.64 9.37 -9.25
N VAL A 276 5.51 8.05 -9.29
CA VAL A 276 4.88 7.26 -8.23
C VAL A 276 5.88 7.05 -7.09
N GLU A 277 5.43 7.33 -5.87
CA GLU A 277 6.21 7.11 -4.64
C GLU A 277 5.84 5.75 -4.04
N ASN A 278 6.34 4.68 -4.66
CA ASN A 278 6.22 3.31 -4.17
C ASN A 278 7.58 2.66 -3.92
N ILE A 279 7.60 1.61 -3.12
CA ILE A 279 8.80 0.82 -2.82
C ILE A 279 8.45 -0.68 -2.71
N PRO A 280 9.25 -1.59 -3.28
CA PRO A 280 9.09 -3.02 -3.04
C PRO A 280 9.21 -3.37 -1.55
N VAL A 281 8.39 -4.31 -1.07
CA VAL A 281 8.37 -4.67 0.36
C VAL A 281 9.68 -5.25 0.87
N ASP A 282 10.42 -5.98 0.04
CA ASP A 282 11.75 -6.48 0.33
C ASP A 282 12.79 -5.36 0.45
N HIS A 283 12.75 -4.36 -0.44
CA HIS A 283 13.66 -3.21 -0.34
C HIS A 283 13.40 -2.40 0.95
N ALA A 284 12.12 -2.17 1.29
CA ALA A 284 11.75 -1.53 2.54
C ALA A 284 12.16 -2.37 3.77
N THR A 285 12.00 -3.70 3.68
CA THR A 285 12.40 -4.63 4.75
C THR A 285 13.91 -4.66 4.95
N THR A 286 14.70 -4.63 3.86
CA THR A 286 16.15 -4.44 3.92
C THR A 286 16.48 -3.17 4.68
N GLY A 287 15.88 -2.03 4.32
CA GLY A 287 16.06 -0.78 5.08
C GLY A 287 15.80 -0.96 6.58
N LEU A 288 14.69 -1.59 6.96
CA LEU A 288 14.38 -1.85 8.37
C LEU A 288 15.43 -2.71 9.08
N ILE A 289 15.95 -3.76 8.43
CA ILE A 289 16.96 -4.65 9.03
C ILE A 289 18.29 -3.92 9.22
N PHE A 290 18.70 -3.09 8.25
CA PHE A 290 20.02 -2.44 8.28
C PHE A 290 20.05 -1.18 9.15
N ILE A 291 18.94 -0.45 9.30
CA ILE A 291 18.90 0.80 10.08
C ILE A 291 19.42 0.63 11.51
N PRO A 292 18.96 -0.34 12.34
CA PRO A 292 19.49 -0.56 13.68
C PRO A 292 21.00 -0.80 13.71
N HIS A 293 21.50 -1.58 12.74
CA HIS A 293 22.92 -1.89 12.62
C HIS A 293 23.73 -0.64 12.27
N TYR A 294 23.31 0.06 11.21
CA TYR A 294 23.97 1.24 10.70
C TYR A 294 24.05 2.37 11.74
N VAL A 295 22.93 2.65 12.44
CA VAL A 295 22.90 3.69 13.48
C VAL A 295 23.79 3.31 14.67
N ASN A 296 23.83 2.03 15.07
CA ASN A 296 24.66 1.57 16.20
C ASN A 296 26.14 1.44 15.85
N GLN A 297 26.52 1.52 14.57
CA GLN A 297 27.93 1.59 14.15
C GLN A 297 28.48 3.02 14.09
N MET A 298 27.63 4.04 14.22
CA MET A 298 28.08 5.42 14.23
C MET A 298 28.96 5.68 15.46
N LYS A 299 30.15 6.25 15.23
CA LYS A 299 31.12 6.57 16.31
C LYS A 299 30.55 7.55 17.34
N THR A 300 29.71 8.46 16.88
CA THR A 300 29.04 9.47 17.69
C THR A 300 27.55 9.38 17.49
N ARG A 301 26.79 9.53 18.58
CA ARG A 301 25.34 9.64 18.51
C ARG A 301 24.97 10.94 17.76
N PRO A 302 24.15 10.88 16.70
CA PRO A 302 23.67 12.08 16.02
C PRO A 302 23.00 13.06 16.99
N ALA A 303 23.10 14.37 16.70
CA ALA A 303 22.44 15.40 17.51
C ALA A 303 20.91 15.33 17.41
N GLU A 304 20.41 14.91 16.24
CA GLU A 304 19.00 14.77 15.94
C GLU A 304 18.61 13.28 15.79
N VAL A 305 17.35 12.97 16.03
CA VAL A 305 16.83 11.60 15.83
C VAL A 305 17.09 11.15 14.38
N PRO A 306 17.70 9.96 14.16
CA PRO A 306 17.87 9.44 12.81
C PRO A 306 16.51 9.17 12.17
N VAL A 307 16.37 9.64 10.92
CA VAL A 307 15.18 9.43 10.09
C VAL A 307 15.64 8.90 8.74
N PHE A 308 14.93 7.91 8.21
CA PHE A 308 15.22 7.31 6.90
C PHE A 308 13.96 7.26 6.05
N ASN A 309 14.00 7.84 4.86
CA ASN A 309 12.91 7.75 3.89
C ASN A 309 13.15 6.53 3.00
N LEU A 310 12.43 5.44 3.27
CA LEU A 310 12.50 4.20 2.48
C LEU A 310 11.67 4.36 1.21
N THR A 311 12.25 5.07 0.24
CA THR A 311 11.72 5.21 -1.13
C THR A 311 12.81 4.88 -2.15
N LEU A 312 12.41 4.77 -3.40
CA LEU A 312 13.32 4.55 -4.53
C LEU A 312 14.09 5.82 -4.88
N GLY A 313 15.29 5.64 -5.45
CA GLY A 313 16.05 6.72 -6.08
C GLY A 313 15.24 7.40 -7.18
N GLU A 314 15.52 8.68 -7.43
CA GLU A 314 14.74 9.51 -8.35
C GLU A 314 14.80 9.02 -9.81
N ASP A 315 15.90 8.38 -10.18
CA ASP A 315 16.15 7.68 -11.44
C ASP A 315 15.40 6.35 -11.53
N GLN A 316 15.09 5.71 -10.40
CA GLN A 316 14.39 4.43 -10.33
C GLN A 316 12.86 4.57 -10.35
N LYS A 317 12.31 5.73 -9.98
CA LYS A 317 10.86 5.98 -10.02
C LYS A 317 10.29 5.95 -11.45
N THR A 318 9.01 5.60 -11.56
CA THR A 318 8.24 5.58 -12.82
C THR A 318 7.03 6.49 -12.74
N SER A 319 6.52 6.95 -13.89
CA SER A 319 5.31 7.78 -13.94
C SER A 319 4.04 6.92 -13.84
N SER A 320 2.94 7.53 -13.39
CA SER A 320 1.63 6.86 -13.35
C SER A 320 1.20 6.35 -14.73
N ARG A 321 1.52 7.11 -15.80
CA ARG A 321 1.31 6.71 -17.19
C ARG A 321 2.03 5.42 -17.53
N TRP A 322 3.34 5.37 -17.27
CA TRP A 322 4.17 4.20 -17.54
C TRP A 322 3.63 2.96 -16.82
N VAL A 323 3.24 3.11 -15.54
CA VAL A 323 2.67 2.01 -14.75
C VAL A 323 1.39 1.47 -15.40
N VAL A 324 0.48 2.34 -15.83
CA VAL A 324 -0.78 1.93 -16.46
C VAL A 324 -0.55 1.30 -17.83
N GLU A 325 0.30 1.89 -18.67
CA GLU A 325 0.62 1.37 -20.00
C GLU A 325 1.26 -0.02 -19.92
N LYS A 326 2.30 -0.20 -19.11
CA LYS A 326 2.91 -1.51 -18.88
C LYS A 326 1.96 -2.51 -18.24
N SER A 327 1.13 -2.08 -17.29
CA SER A 327 0.09 -2.96 -16.73
C SER A 327 -0.91 -3.41 -17.79
N MET A 328 -1.28 -2.55 -18.75
CA MET A 328 -2.18 -2.90 -19.84
C MET A 328 -1.52 -3.88 -20.83
N GLU A 329 -0.24 -3.67 -21.17
CA GLU A 329 0.54 -4.61 -21.98
C GLU A 329 0.54 -6.01 -21.36
N PHE A 330 0.91 -6.13 -20.09
CA PHE A 330 0.90 -7.41 -19.38
C PHE A 330 -0.50 -7.99 -19.21
N ASN A 331 -1.54 -7.16 -19.03
CA ASN A 331 -2.92 -7.64 -18.98
C ASN A 331 -3.40 -8.22 -20.31
N ASN A 332 -2.88 -7.80 -21.47
CA ASN A 332 -3.22 -8.43 -22.74
C ASN A 332 -2.76 -9.89 -22.79
N GLU A 333 -1.61 -10.18 -22.17
CA GLU A 333 -1.03 -11.51 -22.14
C GLU A 333 -1.47 -12.34 -20.92
N TYR A 334 -1.65 -11.73 -19.76
CA TYR A 334 -2.03 -12.38 -18.50
C TYR A 334 -3.30 -11.76 -17.87
N PRO A 335 -4.41 -11.66 -18.63
CA PRO A 335 -5.61 -10.93 -18.18
C PRO A 335 -6.26 -11.59 -16.98
N LEU A 336 -6.71 -10.79 -16.01
CA LEU A 336 -7.53 -11.27 -14.90
C LEU A 336 -8.80 -11.98 -15.40
N SER A 337 -9.20 -13.02 -14.68
CA SER A 337 -10.36 -13.84 -15.00
C SER A 337 -11.65 -13.06 -14.75
N MET A 338 -12.65 -13.34 -15.57
CA MET A 338 -14.00 -12.75 -15.47
C MET A 338 -13.97 -11.21 -15.37
N PRO A 339 -13.37 -10.50 -16.35
CA PRO A 339 -13.47 -9.05 -16.40
C PRO A 339 -14.95 -8.64 -16.55
N LEU A 340 -15.36 -7.58 -15.84
CA LEU A 340 -16.71 -7.00 -15.97
C LEU A 340 -16.84 -6.23 -17.28
N TRP A 341 -15.74 -5.68 -17.78
CA TRP A 341 -15.65 -5.02 -19.08
C TRP A 341 -14.20 -5.03 -19.59
N TYR A 342 -13.97 -4.62 -20.84
CA TYR A 342 -12.62 -4.52 -21.41
C TYR A 342 -11.74 -3.48 -20.68
N PRO A 343 -10.57 -3.86 -20.12
CA PRO A 343 -9.69 -2.93 -19.39
C PRO A 343 -9.17 -1.77 -20.25
N ASN A 344 -9.57 -0.54 -19.95
CA ASN A 344 -9.11 0.68 -20.65
C ASN A 344 -9.18 1.94 -19.78
N CYS A 345 -8.82 1.80 -18.50
CA CYS A 345 -8.84 2.90 -17.54
C CYS A 345 -8.05 4.10 -18.07
N THR A 346 -8.71 5.27 -18.13
CA THR A 346 -8.09 6.51 -18.59
C THR A 346 -7.64 7.37 -17.42
N LEU A 347 -6.37 7.82 -17.45
CA LEU A 347 -5.82 8.79 -16.51
C LEU A 347 -6.17 10.22 -16.97
N THR A 348 -6.64 11.08 -16.07
CA THR A 348 -6.95 12.47 -16.42
C THR A 348 -6.88 13.41 -15.22
N MET A 349 -6.54 14.66 -15.47
CA MET A 349 -6.67 15.76 -14.50
C MET A 349 -7.93 16.62 -14.74
N ASN A 350 -8.64 16.39 -15.85
CA ASN A 350 -9.87 17.12 -16.17
C ASN A 350 -11.06 16.52 -15.42
N LYS A 351 -11.58 17.25 -14.43
CA LYS A 351 -12.71 16.84 -13.59
C LYS A 351 -13.98 16.55 -14.38
N TYR A 352 -14.27 17.34 -15.40
CA TYR A 352 -15.47 17.17 -16.22
C TYR A 352 -15.37 15.92 -17.09
N TYR A 353 -14.23 15.73 -17.75
CA TYR A 353 -13.97 14.52 -18.53
C TYR A 353 -14.02 13.25 -17.66
N HIS A 354 -13.41 13.30 -16.47
CA HIS A 354 -13.52 12.22 -15.49
C HIS A 354 -14.98 11.92 -15.12
N TRP A 355 -15.75 12.96 -14.75
CA TRP A 355 -17.14 12.81 -14.32
C TRP A 355 -18.03 12.23 -15.43
N ILE A 356 -17.90 12.73 -16.66
CA ILE A 356 -18.62 12.20 -17.83
C ILE A 356 -18.34 10.70 -17.99
N ASN A 357 -17.06 10.31 -17.93
CA ASN A 357 -16.68 8.90 -18.06
C ASN A 357 -17.21 8.03 -16.92
N VAL A 358 -17.19 8.53 -15.68
CA VAL A 358 -17.73 7.82 -14.51
C VAL A 358 -19.24 7.63 -14.66
N VAL A 359 -19.98 8.64 -15.11
CA VAL A 359 -21.43 8.51 -15.33
C VAL A 359 -21.73 7.54 -16.47
N LEU A 360 -21.14 7.76 -17.65
CA LEU A 360 -21.48 7.01 -18.87
C LEU A 360 -20.96 5.58 -18.88
N PHE A 361 -19.77 5.34 -18.32
CA PHE A 361 -19.09 4.04 -18.44
C PHE A 361 -19.00 3.26 -17.13
N MET A 362 -19.40 3.85 -15.99
CA MET A 362 -19.47 3.12 -14.72
C MET A 362 -20.91 3.09 -14.18
N TRP A 363 -21.54 4.24 -13.92
CA TRP A 363 -22.84 4.27 -13.24
C TRP A 363 -24.01 3.84 -14.13
N LEU A 364 -24.12 4.38 -15.34
CA LEU A 364 -25.22 4.07 -16.25
C LEU A 364 -25.23 2.57 -16.62
N PRO A 365 -24.10 1.93 -17.01
CA PRO A 365 -24.08 0.49 -17.27
C PRO A 365 -24.38 -0.33 -16.01
N ALA A 366 -23.91 0.11 -14.84
CA ALA A 366 -24.18 -0.57 -13.58
C ALA A 366 -25.67 -0.58 -13.22
N LEU A 367 -26.35 0.55 -13.42
CA LEU A 367 -27.79 0.66 -13.19
C LEU A 367 -28.57 -0.25 -14.15
N LEU A 368 -28.22 -0.23 -15.44
CA LEU A 368 -28.86 -1.06 -16.47
C LEU A 368 -28.69 -2.55 -16.17
N ILE A 369 -27.46 -2.98 -15.89
CA ILE A 369 -27.16 -4.39 -15.58
C ILE A 369 -27.84 -4.83 -14.29
N ASP A 370 -27.78 -4.05 -13.21
CA ASP A 370 -28.46 -4.43 -11.96
C ASP A 370 -29.99 -4.43 -12.12
N CYS A 371 -30.57 -3.59 -12.98
CA CYS A 371 -31.99 -3.62 -13.34
C CYS A 371 -32.34 -4.92 -14.07
N LEU A 372 -31.58 -5.29 -15.10
CA LEU A 372 -31.75 -6.56 -15.82
C LEU A 372 -31.60 -7.77 -14.90
N LEU A 373 -30.59 -7.77 -14.02
CA LEU A 373 -30.43 -8.81 -13.01
C LEU A 373 -31.66 -8.90 -12.11
N THR A 374 -32.24 -7.77 -11.70
CA THR A 374 -33.47 -7.75 -10.89
C THR A 374 -34.64 -8.36 -11.65
N LEU A 375 -34.83 -8.01 -12.92
CA LEU A 375 -35.88 -8.57 -13.78
C LEU A 375 -35.72 -10.07 -13.99
N CYS A 376 -34.47 -10.56 -14.04
CA CYS A 376 -34.15 -11.99 -14.16
C CYS A 376 -34.09 -12.73 -12.81
N GLY A 377 -34.53 -12.11 -11.70
CA GLY A 377 -34.49 -12.73 -10.36
C GLY A 377 -33.08 -12.95 -9.78
N GLN A 378 -32.06 -12.30 -10.34
CA GLN A 378 -30.66 -12.40 -9.94
C GLN A 378 -30.26 -11.31 -8.93
N LYS A 379 -29.20 -11.58 -8.16
CA LYS A 379 -28.68 -10.64 -7.14
C LYS A 379 -27.94 -9.47 -7.80
N ARG A 380 -28.39 -8.25 -7.52
CA ARG A 380 -27.70 -6.99 -7.85
C ARG A 380 -26.33 -6.90 -7.16
N PHE A 381 -25.30 -6.46 -7.88
CA PHE A 381 -23.97 -6.31 -7.29
C PHE A 381 -23.17 -5.15 -7.85
N LEU A 382 -23.42 -4.71 -9.09
CA LEU A 382 -22.51 -3.81 -9.80
C LEU A 382 -22.57 -2.38 -9.24
N MET A 383 -23.75 -1.89 -8.89
CA MET A 383 -23.91 -0.59 -8.21
C MET A 383 -23.20 -0.58 -6.85
N ARG A 384 -23.26 -1.69 -6.11
CA ARG A 384 -22.57 -1.83 -4.81
C ARG A 384 -21.06 -1.85 -4.99
N ALA A 385 -20.56 -2.51 -6.03
CA ALA A 385 -19.14 -2.54 -6.37
C ALA A 385 -18.63 -1.12 -6.72
N HIS A 386 -19.32 -0.38 -7.58
CA HIS A 386 -18.95 1.00 -7.91
C HIS A 386 -19.04 1.96 -6.73
N LYS A 387 -20.06 1.84 -5.85
CA LYS A 387 -20.11 2.65 -4.61
C LYS A 387 -18.86 2.46 -3.74
N ARG A 388 -18.42 1.21 -3.55
CA ARG A 388 -17.21 0.90 -2.79
C ARG A 388 -15.94 1.43 -3.49
N LEU A 389 -15.85 1.27 -4.80
CA LEU A 389 -14.74 1.79 -5.59
C LEU A 389 -14.63 3.33 -5.46
N MET A 390 -15.74 4.05 -5.60
CA MET A 390 -15.76 5.51 -5.50
C MET A 390 -15.40 6.03 -4.11
N ALA A 391 -15.80 5.32 -3.05
CA ALA A 391 -15.37 5.65 -1.69
C ALA A 391 -13.84 5.56 -1.56
N GLY A 392 -13.24 4.45 -2.04
CA GLY A 392 -11.79 4.29 -2.07
C GLY A 392 -11.07 5.33 -2.94
N LEU A 393 -11.61 5.65 -4.11
CA LEU A 393 -11.04 6.68 -4.99
C LEU A 393 -11.04 8.06 -4.34
N LYS A 394 -12.09 8.44 -3.62
CA LYS A 394 -12.16 9.73 -2.92
C LYS A 394 -11.03 9.88 -1.91
N VAL A 395 -10.66 8.80 -1.23
CA VAL A 395 -9.55 8.75 -0.27
C VAL A 395 -8.20 8.86 -0.99
N LEU A 396 -8.04 8.18 -2.14
CA LEU A 396 -6.78 8.13 -2.89
C LEU A 396 -6.53 9.37 -3.76
N GLN A 397 -7.58 10.07 -4.18
CA GLN A 397 -7.51 11.17 -5.15
C GLN A 397 -6.52 12.27 -4.74
N PHE A 398 -6.39 12.53 -3.45
CA PHE A 398 -5.42 13.48 -2.93
C PHE A 398 -3.97 13.11 -3.32
N PHE A 399 -3.65 11.81 -3.27
CA PHE A 399 -2.32 11.27 -3.55
C PHE A 399 -2.07 11.03 -5.03
N THR A 400 -3.11 10.73 -5.82
CA THR A 400 -2.95 10.49 -7.26
C THR A 400 -2.84 11.77 -8.09
N THR A 401 -3.26 12.92 -7.55
CA THR A 401 -3.31 14.21 -8.26
C THR A 401 -2.19 15.17 -7.86
N LYS A 402 -1.22 14.70 -7.06
CA LYS A 402 -0.12 15.50 -6.52
C LYS A 402 1.18 14.72 -6.64
N ALA A 403 2.27 15.45 -6.79
CA ALA A 403 3.62 14.92 -6.80
C ALA A 403 4.39 15.41 -5.57
N TRP A 404 5.22 14.54 -5.03
CA TRP A 404 6.14 14.84 -3.94
C TRP A 404 7.56 14.43 -4.33
N ASN A 405 8.53 15.09 -3.72
CA ASN A 405 9.94 14.70 -3.82
C ASN A 405 10.42 14.25 -2.44
N PHE A 406 10.36 12.95 -2.19
CA PHE A 406 10.89 12.37 -0.97
C PHE A 406 12.39 12.13 -1.12
N LYS A 407 13.22 12.92 -0.42
CA LYS A 407 14.67 12.74 -0.38
C LYS A 407 15.01 11.53 0.48
N ASN A 408 15.87 10.65 -0.01
CA ASN A 408 16.23 9.39 0.62
C ASN A 408 17.75 9.21 0.71
N THR A 409 18.50 10.31 0.82
CA THR A 409 19.96 10.33 0.78
C THR A 409 20.58 9.38 1.83
N LYS A 410 20.14 9.43 3.09
CA LYS A 410 20.64 8.55 4.16
C LYS A 410 20.30 7.09 3.90
N PHE A 411 19.13 6.80 3.31
CA PHE A 411 18.76 5.43 2.96
C PHE A 411 19.61 4.89 1.80
N ILE A 412 19.87 5.70 0.78
CA ILE A 412 20.76 5.33 -0.34
C ILE A 412 22.19 5.12 0.16
N GLU A 413 22.73 6.05 0.95
CA GLU A 413 24.06 5.92 1.57
C GLU A 413 24.17 4.64 2.41
N LEU A 414 23.14 4.31 3.19
CA LEU A 414 23.07 3.06 3.94
C LEU A 414 23.13 1.84 3.00
N CYS A 415 22.34 1.83 1.91
CA CYS A 415 22.38 0.73 0.95
C CYS A 415 23.70 0.64 0.17
N GLU A 416 24.37 1.77 -0.09
CA GLU A 416 25.67 1.80 -0.74
C GLU A 416 26.77 1.26 0.17
N SER A 417 26.68 1.52 1.49
CA SER A 417 27.66 1.08 2.48
C SER A 417 27.72 -0.45 2.71
N LEU A 418 26.75 -1.20 2.17
CA LEU A 418 26.69 -2.65 2.35
C LEU A 418 27.81 -3.36 1.60
N THR A 419 28.33 -4.45 2.18
CA THR A 419 29.34 -5.28 1.49
C THR A 419 28.73 -6.00 0.28
N VAL A 420 29.58 -6.53 -0.60
CA VAL A 420 29.13 -7.28 -1.78
C VAL A 420 28.31 -8.51 -1.37
N GLU A 421 28.73 -9.20 -0.31
CA GLU A 421 28.03 -10.36 0.25
C GLU A 421 26.68 -9.95 0.85
N GLU A 422 26.60 -8.81 1.52
CA GLU A 422 25.35 -8.30 2.08
C GLU A 422 24.37 -7.88 0.99
N LYS A 423 24.83 -7.23 -0.09
CA LYS A 423 23.98 -6.90 -1.25
C LYS A 423 23.45 -8.14 -1.97
N ALA A 424 24.21 -9.24 -1.94
CA ALA A 424 23.74 -10.52 -2.49
C ALA A 424 22.69 -11.19 -1.60
N ILE A 425 22.77 -11.00 -0.28
CA ILE A 425 21.78 -11.54 0.67
C ILE A 425 20.55 -10.63 0.76
N PHE A 426 20.69 -9.31 0.70
CA PHE A 426 19.63 -8.37 0.99
C PHE A 426 19.35 -7.46 -0.22
N PRO A 427 18.20 -7.63 -0.91
CA PRO A 427 17.84 -6.79 -2.05
C PRO A 427 17.77 -5.30 -1.68
N THR A 428 18.38 -4.44 -2.50
CA THR A 428 18.46 -2.99 -2.27
C THR A 428 17.77 -2.21 -3.39
N PRO A 429 17.28 -0.99 -3.12
CA PRO A 429 16.64 -0.14 -4.13
C PRO A 429 17.61 0.55 -5.08
N LEU A 430 18.92 0.26 -5.02
CA LEU A 430 19.95 0.96 -5.81
C LEU A 430 19.75 0.73 -7.31
N GLN A 431 19.46 -0.50 -7.70
CA GLN A 431 19.18 -0.83 -9.09
C GLN A 431 18.33 -2.10 -9.15
N PHE A 432 17.24 -2.05 -9.91
CA PHE A 432 16.45 -3.22 -10.23
C PHE A 432 15.76 -3.04 -11.59
N ASP A 433 15.38 -4.15 -12.22
CA ASP A 433 14.66 -4.10 -13.48
C ASP A 433 13.19 -3.73 -13.22
N LYS A 434 12.80 -2.53 -13.68
CA LYS A 434 11.47 -1.98 -13.48
C LYS A 434 10.41 -2.74 -14.27
N GLU A 435 10.74 -3.21 -15.48
CA GLU A 435 9.81 -3.96 -16.32
C GLU A 435 9.58 -5.36 -15.73
N GLU A 436 10.65 -6.04 -15.33
CA GLU A 436 10.58 -7.31 -14.59
C GLU A 436 9.74 -7.14 -13.31
N TYR A 437 10.00 -6.08 -12.53
CA TYR A 437 9.25 -5.81 -11.32
C TYR A 437 7.76 -5.59 -11.60
N MET A 438 7.42 -4.80 -12.61
CA MET A 438 6.03 -4.52 -12.97
C MET A 438 5.34 -5.78 -13.49
N PHE A 439 6.03 -6.61 -14.27
CA PHE A 439 5.55 -7.91 -14.71
C PHE A 439 5.22 -8.80 -13.51
N ASN A 440 6.16 -8.96 -12.57
CA ASN A 440 5.99 -9.74 -11.36
C ASN A 440 4.87 -9.20 -10.47
N CYS A 441 4.68 -7.89 -10.41
CA CYS A 441 3.54 -7.28 -9.72
C CYS A 441 2.19 -7.69 -10.34
N CYS A 442 2.08 -7.70 -11.67
CA CYS A 442 0.86 -8.12 -12.38
C CYS A 442 0.55 -9.60 -12.13
N ILE A 443 1.56 -10.47 -12.27
CA ILE A 443 1.43 -11.90 -12.01
C ILE A 443 1.10 -12.17 -10.54
N GLY A 444 1.77 -11.47 -9.63
CA GLY A 444 1.53 -11.55 -8.19
C GLY A 444 0.13 -11.12 -7.78
N ALA A 445 -0.40 -10.03 -8.37
CA ALA A 445 -1.78 -9.60 -8.14
C ALA A 445 -2.78 -10.69 -8.58
N ARG A 446 -2.53 -11.35 -9.72
CA ARG A 446 -3.34 -12.49 -10.17
C ARG A 446 -3.30 -13.65 -9.18
N GLN A 447 -2.11 -14.14 -8.84
CA GLN A 447 -1.94 -15.37 -8.08
C GLN A 447 -2.26 -15.19 -6.59
N TYR A 448 -1.75 -14.11 -5.97
CA TYR A 448 -1.77 -13.96 -4.53
C TYR A 448 -2.95 -13.14 -4.02
N VAL A 449 -3.48 -12.21 -4.82
CA VAL A 449 -4.62 -11.37 -4.41
C VAL A 449 -5.92 -11.91 -4.99
N CYS A 450 -5.99 -12.05 -6.32
CA CYS A 450 -7.17 -12.58 -7.00
C CYS A 450 -7.34 -14.10 -6.83
N LYS A 451 -6.30 -14.81 -6.35
CA LYS A 451 -6.28 -16.26 -6.16
C LYS A 451 -6.57 -17.02 -7.46
N GLU A 452 -6.10 -16.49 -8.58
CA GLU A 452 -6.30 -17.10 -9.90
C GLU A 452 -5.03 -17.88 -10.31
N PRO A 453 -5.12 -19.18 -10.60
CA PRO A 453 -3.95 -19.98 -10.98
C PRO A 453 -3.47 -19.63 -12.40
N MET A 454 -2.19 -19.84 -12.68
CA MET A 454 -1.65 -19.58 -14.04
C MET A 454 -2.23 -20.51 -15.10
N SER A 455 -2.72 -21.69 -14.71
CA SER A 455 -3.34 -22.67 -15.62
C SER A 455 -4.60 -22.16 -16.31
N ASN A 456 -5.28 -21.14 -15.77
CA ASN A 456 -6.52 -20.61 -16.36
C ASN A 456 -6.31 -19.39 -17.28
N VAL A 457 -5.05 -18.97 -17.52
CA VAL A 457 -4.72 -17.78 -18.34
C VAL A 457 -5.29 -17.90 -19.75
N ALA A 458 -5.21 -19.07 -20.39
CA ALA A 458 -5.76 -19.29 -21.74
C ALA A 458 -7.26 -18.97 -21.82
N ARG A 459 -8.04 -19.43 -20.83
CA ARG A 459 -9.47 -19.12 -20.72
C ARG A 459 -9.71 -17.63 -20.45
N ALA A 460 -8.89 -17.02 -19.59
CA ALA A 460 -9.00 -15.59 -19.31
C ALA A 460 -8.72 -14.74 -20.56
N ARG A 461 -7.77 -15.13 -21.43
CA ARG A 461 -7.52 -14.48 -22.72
C ARG A 461 -8.74 -14.53 -23.65
N VAL A 462 -9.48 -15.64 -23.68
CA VAL A 462 -10.71 -15.74 -24.48
C VAL A 462 -11.74 -14.72 -23.98
N ASN A 463 -12.01 -14.69 -22.67
CA ASN A 463 -12.94 -13.72 -22.08
C ASN A 463 -12.49 -12.27 -22.33
N TYR A 464 -11.19 -12.01 -22.22
CA TYR A 464 -10.60 -10.70 -22.47
C TYR A 464 -10.84 -10.24 -23.92
N ARG A 465 -10.62 -11.13 -24.91
CA ARG A 465 -10.91 -10.85 -26.32
C ARG A 465 -12.40 -10.62 -26.57
N ILE A 466 -13.28 -11.44 -25.98
CA ILE A 466 -14.73 -11.23 -26.07
C ILE A 466 -15.09 -9.84 -25.55
N MET A 467 -14.59 -9.45 -24.38
CA MET A 467 -14.83 -8.11 -23.84
C MET A 467 -14.28 -7.01 -24.72
N TYR A 468 -13.11 -7.21 -25.34
CA TYR A 468 -12.57 -6.27 -26.32
C TYR A 468 -13.53 -6.04 -27.50
N PHE A 469 -14.02 -7.12 -28.11
CA PHE A 469 -14.99 -7.04 -29.20
C PHE A 469 -16.29 -6.34 -28.74
N LEU A 470 -16.81 -6.70 -27.56
CA LEU A 470 -17.99 -6.05 -26.98
C LEU A 470 -17.77 -4.55 -26.75
N ASP A 471 -16.61 -4.14 -26.22
CA ASP A 471 -16.25 -2.73 -26.02
C ASP A 471 -16.18 -1.97 -27.35
N ARG A 472 -15.58 -2.56 -28.40
CA ARG A 472 -15.52 -1.97 -29.74
C ARG A 472 -16.90 -1.82 -30.35
N VAL A 473 -17.72 -2.87 -30.36
CA VAL A 473 -19.08 -2.84 -30.91
C VAL A 473 -19.94 -1.83 -30.18
N CYS A 474 -19.92 -1.83 -28.84
CA CYS A 474 -20.69 -0.90 -28.03
C CYS A 474 -20.29 0.56 -28.30
N LYS A 475 -18.98 0.86 -28.38
CA LYS A 475 -18.50 2.21 -28.71
C LYS A 475 -18.87 2.64 -30.13
N ILE A 476 -18.71 1.76 -31.11
CA ILE A 476 -19.12 2.06 -32.50
C ILE A 476 -20.62 2.33 -32.55
N PHE A 477 -21.44 1.49 -31.91
CA PHE A 477 -22.88 1.69 -31.84
C PHE A 477 -23.25 3.04 -31.20
N LEU A 478 -22.68 3.35 -30.03
CA LEU A 478 -22.94 4.61 -29.32
C LEU A 478 -22.49 5.83 -30.13
N CYS A 479 -21.29 5.80 -30.71
CA CYS A 479 -20.77 6.90 -31.53
C CYS A 479 -21.59 7.08 -32.81
N SER A 480 -21.94 6.01 -33.51
CA SER A 480 -22.78 6.06 -34.72
C SER A 480 -24.20 6.55 -34.39
N TRP A 481 -24.78 6.10 -33.28
CA TRP A 481 -26.09 6.58 -32.83
C TRP A 481 -26.06 8.05 -32.46
N PHE A 482 -25.03 8.49 -31.71
CA PHE A 482 -24.86 9.91 -31.37
C PHE A 482 -24.63 10.77 -32.63
N PHE A 483 -23.80 10.32 -33.56
CA PHE A 483 -23.57 11.00 -34.82
C PHE A 483 -24.85 11.12 -35.65
N TYR A 484 -25.62 10.03 -35.76
CA TYR A 484 -26.93 10.04 -36.43
C TYR A 484 -27.92 11.00 -35.76
N TRP A 485 -28.04 10.93 -34.43
CA TRP A 485 -28.91 11.81 -33.67
C TRP A 485 -28.50 13.28 -33.82
N PHE A 486 -27.21 13.60 -33.72
CA PHE A 486 -26.71 14.96 -33.88
C PHE A 486 -26.91 15.46 -35.32
N SER A 487 -26.61 14.64 -36.32
CA SER A 487 -26.79 14.97 -37.74
C SER A 487 -28.25 15.22 -38.10
N SER A 488 -29.19 14.44 -37.54
CA SER A 488 -30.63 14.67 -37.72
C SER A 488 -31.12 15.95 -37.05
N LYS A 489 -30.55 16.33 -35.89
CA LYS A 489 -30.86 17.60 -35.22
C LYS A 489 -30.31 18.83 -35.95
N LEU A 490 -29.20 18.67 -36.67
CA LEU A 490 -28.63 19.73 -37.51
C LEU A 490 -29.22 19.76 -38.94
N GLY A 491 -30.15 18.85 -39.28
CA GLY A 491 -30.72 18.77 -40.63
C GLY A 491 -29.70 18.36 -41.71
N LEU A 492 -28.57 17.74 -41.33
CA LEU A 492 -27.53 17.35 -42.30
C LEU A 492 -28.01 16.28 -43.29
N GLY A 493 -29.03 15.48 -42.92
CA GLY A 493 -29.70 14.56 -43.84
C GLY A 493 -30.44 15.27 -44.97
N ASP A 494 -30.98 16.46 -44.70
CA ASP A 494 -31.72 17.26 -45.70
C ASP A 494 -30.78 17.87 -46.74
N TYR A 495 -29.53 18.19 -46.36
CA TYR A 495 -28.50 18.65 -47.30
C TYR A 495 -28.06 17.56 -48.30
N VAL A 496 -28.09 16.29 -47.92
CA VAL A 496 -27.81 15.17 -48.85
C VAL A 496 -28.93 15.04 -49.90
N CYS A 497 -30.17 15.37 -49.55
CA CYS A 497 -31.27 15.46 -50.52
C CYS A 497 -31.13 16.64 -51.50
N TYR A 498 -30.54 17.75 -51.07
CA TYR A 498 -30.26 18.90 -51.96
C TYR A 498 -29.13 18.66 -52.97
N ILE A 499 -28.25 17.68 -52.73
CA ILE A 499 -27.12 17.34 -53.63
C ILE A 499 -27.49 16.24 -54.63
N ASN A 500 -28.68 15.64 -54.53
CA ASN A 500 -29.13 14.59 -55.46
C ASN A 500 -29.70 15.22 -56.76
N PRO A 501 -29.03 15.11 -57.92
CA PRO A 501 -29.40 15.84 -59.14
C PRO A 501 -30.56 15.21 -59.93
N LEU A 502 -31.43 14.43 -59.29
CA LEU A 502 -32.50 13.67 -59.95
C LEU A 502 -33.84 14.42 -60.06
N HIS A 503 -33.92 15.68 -59.64
CA HIS A 503 -35.15 16.49 -59.76
C HIS A 503 -35.20 17.44 -60.98
N LEU A 504 -34.23 17.38 -61.91
CA LEU A 504 -34.19 18.25 -63.11
C LEU A 504 -34.59 17.56 -64.43
N ILE A 505 -35.50 16.58 -64.40
CA ILE A 505 -36.10 16.03 -65.63
C ILE A 505 -37.62 16.12 -65.54
N THR A 506 -38.15 17.32 -65.83
CA THR A 506 -39.50 17.47 -66.37
C THR A 506 -39.36 17.77 -67.86
N PRO A 507 -39.93 16.97 -68.78
CA PRO A 507 -39.88 17.27 -70.20
C PRO A 507 -40.87 18.40 -70.50
N VAL A 508 -40.36 19.47 -71.09
CA VAL A 508 -41.16 20.51 -71.75
C VAL A 508 -41.93 19.85 -72.89
N LYS A 509 -43.27 19.81 -72.80
CA LYS A 509 -44.13 19.57 -73.96
C LYS A 509 -44.41 20.92 -74.64
N GLN A 510 -43.98 21.04 -75.89
CA GLN A 510 -44.51 21.99 -76.86
C GLN A 510 -45.89 21.56 -77.33
#